data_AF-A0A3P6G1P1-F1
#
_entry.id   AF-A0A3P6G1P1-F1
#
_cell.length_a   1.000
_cell.length_b   1.000
_cell.length_c   1.000
_cell.angle_alpha   90.00
_cell.angle_beta   90.00
_cell.angle_gamma   90.00
#
_symmetry.space_group_name_H-M   'P 1'
#
loop_
_entity.id
_entity.type
_entity.pdbx_description
1 polymer ?
#
loop_
_entity_poly.entity_id
_entity_poly.type
_entity_poly.pdbx_seq_one_letter_code
_entity_poly.pdbx_strand_id
1 'polypeptide(L)'
;MAPIGLTDVAITDFVVNQRHGVKGLVDIISPKTLPSCYFQLPEKRVTTERLIMESPTTGKGPALPVIPVIDVSDWKNPSVEEEICEAAATVRH
;
A
#
# COMPACT_ATOMS: atom_id res chain seq x y z
N MET A 1 22.32 -17.13 19.84
CA MET A 1 22.37 -16.44 18.53
C MET A 1 22.92 -15.05 18.75
N ALA A 2 23.93 -14.63 17.97
CA ALA A 2 24.46 -13.27 18.04
C ALA A 2 23.36 -12.27 17.66
N PRO A 3 23.36 -11.05 18.22
CA PRO A 3 22.45 -10.00 17.76
C PRO A 3 22.75 -9.76 16.28
N ILE A 4 21.75 -10.00 15.42
CA ILE A 4 21.87 -9.65 14.01
C ILE A 4 22.02 -8.13 13.98
N GLY A 5 23.20 -7.67 13.58
CA GLY A 5 23.40 -6.25 13.35
C GLY A 5 22.35 -5.80 12.35
N LEU A 6 21.59 -4.75 12.70
CA LEU A 6 20.56 -4.17 11.83
C LEU A 6 21.19 -3.39 10.66
N THR A 7 22.27 -3.90 10.07
CA THR A 7 22.86 -3.35 8.86
C THR A 7 22.01 -3.76 7.66
N ASP A 8 21.91 -2.88 6.67
CA ASP A 8 21.08 -3.12 5.49
C ASP A 8 21.50 -4.41 4.74
N VAL A 9 22.79 -4.75 4.77
CA VAL A 9 23.33 -5.99 4.17
C VAL A 9 22.80 -7.24 4.90
N ALA A 10 22.85 -7.25 6.23
CA ALA A 10 22.37 -8.39 7.02
C ALA A 10 20.84 -8.55 6.90
N ILE A 11 20.12 -7.43 6.86
CA ILE A 11 18.67 -7.41 6.66
C ILE A 11 18.31 -7.94 5.27
N THR A 12 19.03 -7.50 4.22
CA THR A 12 18.80 -8.00 2.85
C THR A 12 19.08 -9.48 2.74
N ASP A 13 20.16 -9.96 3.35
CA ASP A 13 20.49 -11.39 3.34
C ASP A 13 19.39 -12.22 4.04
N PHE A 14 18.96 -11.80 5.22
CA PHE A 14 17.90 -12.47 5.97
C PHE A 14 16.55 -12.44 5.25
N VAL A 15 16.11 -11.26 4.79
CA VAL A 15 14.78 -11.06 4.21
C VAL A 15 14.69 -11.67 2.80
N VAL A 16 15.69 -11.40 1.95
CA VAL A 16 15.65 -11.71 0.52
C VAL A 16 16.37 -13.02 0.23
N ASN A 17 17.66 -13.12 0.57
CA ASN A 17 18.48 -14.28 0.17
C ASN A 17 18.05 -15.55 0.91
N GLN A 18 17.75 -15.44 2.20
CA GLN A 18 17.24 -16.54 3.03
C GLN A 18 15.71 -16.69 2.93
N ARG A 19 15.03 -15.81 2.17
CA ARG A 19 13.59 -15.87 1.86
C ARG A 19 12.66 -15.81 3.07
N HIS A 20 13.10 -15.25 4.20
CA HIS A 20 12.24 -15.05 5.36
C HIS A 20 11.17 -13.97 5.13
N GLY A 21 11.42 -13.04 4.20
CA GLY A 21 10.52 -11.93 3.91
C GLY A 21 10.40 -10.95 5.09
N VAL A 22 9.62 -9.88 4.86
CA VAL A 22 9.35 -8.88 5.91
C VAL A 22 8.54 -9.46 7.07
N LYS A 23 7.76 -10.53 6.83
CA LYS A 23 7.08 -11.27 7.89
C LYS A 23 8.08 -11.91 8.85
N GLY A 24 9.10 -12.62 8.34
CA GLY A 24 10.15 -13.18 9.18
C GLY A 24 10.98 -12.11 9.88
N LEU A 25 11.19 -10.95 9.25
CA LEU A 25 11.86 -9.81 9.90
C LEU A 25 11.10 -9.35 11.15
N VAL A 26 9.78 -9.24 11.07
CA VAL A 26 8.94 -8.86 12.21
C VAL A 26 8.89 -9.96 13.27
N ASP A 27 8.63 -11.20 12.86
CA ASP A 27 8.36 -12.31 13.79
C ASP A 27 9.62 -12.83 14.51
N ILE A 28 10.79 -12.80 13.83
CA ILE A 28 12.01 -13.45 14.32
C ILE A 28 13.01 -12.42 14.83
N ILE A 29 13.27 -11.36 14.05
CA ILE A 29 14.24 -10.33 14.42
C ILE A 29 13.60 -9.31 15.37
N SER A 30 12.30 -9.07 15.23
CA SER A 30 11.51 -8.15 16.07
C SER A 30 12.24 -6.82 16.34
N PRO A 31 12.67 -6.10 15.29
CA PRO A 31 13.48 -4.91 15.45
C PRO A 31 12.69 -3.82 16.17
N LYS A 32 13.32 -3.12 17.12
CA LYS A 32 12.69 -2.02 17.87
C LYS A 32 12.41 -0.78 17.02
N THR A 33 13.13 -0.66 15.90
CA THR A 33 13.03 0.46 14.95
C THR A 33 13.02 -0.09 13.54
N LEU A 34 12.33 0.61 12.62
CA LEU A 34 12.35 0.26 11.20
C LEU A 34 13.79 0.36 10.65
N PRO A 35 14.32 -0.66 9.96
CA PRO A 35 15.64 -0.58 9.32
C PRO A 35 15.71 0.51 8.23
N SER A 36 16.87 1.13 8.07
CA SER A 36 17.07 2.26 7.15
C SER A 36 16.72 1.95 5.69
N CYS A 37 16.98 0.73 5.24
CA CYS A 37 16.62 0.28 3.89
C CYS A 37 15.11 0.32 3.58
N TYR A 38 14.24 0.46 4.60
CA TYR A 38 12.80 0.63 4.43
C TYR A 38 12.33 2.08 4.54
N PHE A 39 13.23 3.05 4.77
CA PHE A 39 12.86 4.46 4.82
C PHE A 39 12.48 4.96 3.43
N GLN A 40 11.20 5.18 3.21
CA GLN A 40 10.72 5.82 1.99
C GLN A 40 11.24 7.26 1.90
N LEU A 41 11.47 7.72 0.67
CA LEU A 41 11.75 9.13 0.38
C LEU A 41 10.64 10.01 0.98
N PRO A 42 10.94 11.23 1.48
CA PRO A 42 9.96 12.09 2.14
C PRO A 42 8.64 12.23 1.37
N GLU A 43 8.72 12.42 0.05
CA GLU A 43 7.57 12.58 -0.86
C GLU A 43 6.69 11.34 -0.98
N LYS A 44 7.21 10.16 -0.67
CA LYS A 44 6.52 8.86 -0.71
C LYS A 44 6.14 8.34 0.67
N ARG A 45 6.52 9.06 1.74
CA ARG A 45 6.13 8.66 3.09
C ARG A 45 4.62 8.77 3.20
N VAL A 46 4.03 7.72 3.72
CA VAL A 46 2.61 7.68 4.06
C VAL A 46 2.45 8.53 5.31
N THR A 47 2.02 9.77 5.12
CA THR A 47 1.66 10.67 6.22
C THR A 47 0.21 10.41 6.63
N THR A 48 -0.17 10.78 7.86
CA THR A 48 -1.57 10.69 8.32
C THR A 48 -2.54 11.44 7.40
N GLU A 49 -2.05 12.49 6.73
CA GLU A 49 -2.77 13.27 5.72
C GLU A 49 -3.01 12.50 4.40
N ARG A 50 -2.21 11.46 4.12
CA ARG A 50 -2.43 10.51 3.01
C ARG A 50 -3.15 9.24 3.44
N LEU A 51 -3.23 8.98 4.74
CA LEU A 51 -4.03 7.92 5.35
C LEU A 51 -5.47 8.38 5.63
N ILE A 52 -5.98 9.39 4.90
CA ILE A 52 -7.36 9.83 5.08
C ILE A 52 -8.27 8.61 4.86
N MET A 53 -8.81 8.14 5.98
CA MET A 53 -9.84 7.13 6.05
C MET A 53 -10.99 7.60 5.16
N GLU A 54 -11.28 6.79 4.17
CA GLU A 54 -12.56 6.82 3.48
C GLU A 54 -13.66 6.54 4.52
N SER A 55 -14.17 7.58 5.18
CA SER A 55 -15.50 7.49 5.78
C SER A 55 -16.49 7.96 4.73
N PRO A 56 -17.45 7.12 4.31
CA PRO A 56 -18.57 7.61 3.55
C PRO A 56 -19.37 8.52 4.49
N THR A 57 -19.81 9.66 3.96
CA THR A 57 -20.79 10.57 4.54
C THR A 57 -20.28 11.71 5.45
N THR A 58 -20.62 12.92 4.99
CA THR A 58 -20.91 14.14 5.76
C THR A 58 -19.76 15.13 5.98
N GLY A 59 -19.70 16.14 5.09
CA GLY A 59 -19.39 17.52 5.49
C GLY A 59 -18.05 18.08 5.03
N LYS A 60 -18.10 18.89 3.95
CA LYS A 60 -17.14 19.97 3.61
C LYS A 60 -15.64 19.66 3.84
N GLY A 61 -15.10 18.73 3.06
CA GLY A 61 -13.68 18.64 2.72
C GLY A 61 -13.53 18.30 1.24
N PRO A 62 -12.37 18.56 0.59
CA PRO A 62 -12.18 18.16 -0.80
C PRO A 62 -12.29 16.63 -0.86
N ALA A 63 -13.34 16.14 -1.51
CA ALA A 63 -13.54 14.72 -1.74
C ALA A 63 -12.35 14.21 -2.56
N LEU A 64 -11.54 13.33 -1.98
CA LEU A 64 -10.57 12.56 -2.75
C LEU A 64 -11.34 11.68 -3.75
N PRO A 65 -10.80 11.43 -4.95
CA PRO A 65 -11.44 10.54 -5.91
C PRO A 65 -11.53 9.14 -5.31
N VAL A 66 -12.75 8.63 -5.14
CA VAL A 66 -13.02 7.27 -4.68
C VAL A 66 -12.76 6.30 -5.83
N ILE A 67 -12.15 5.15 -5.55
CA ILE A 67 -11.99 4.09 -6.55
C ILE A 67 -13.38 3.53 -6.90
N PRO A 68 -13.81 3.59 -8.18
CA PRO A 68 -15.15 3.14 -8.56
C PRO A 68 -15.31 1.62 -8.38
N VAL A 69 -16.48 1.22 -7.90
CA VAL A 69 -16.90 -0.19 -7.82
C VAL A 69 -17.95 -0.42 -8.90
N ILE A 70 -17.67 -1.35 -9.82
CA ILE A 70 -18.52 -1.65 -10.97
C ILE A 70 -19.11 -3.05 -10.79
N ASP A 71 -20.44 -3.16 -10.85
CA ASP A 71 -21.12 -4.46 -10.83
C ASP A 71 -21.13 -5.07 -12.24
N VAL A 72 -20.41 -6.18 -12.41
CA VAL A 72 -20.28 -6.90 -13.68
C VAL A 72 -21.15 -8.15 -13.76
N SER A 73 -22.10 -8.32 -12.83
CA SER A 73 -22.99 -9.49 -12.79
C SER A 73 -23.83 -9.62 -14.05
N ASP A 74 -24.25 -8.50 -14.66
CA ASP A 74 -24.86 -8.45 -15.99
C ASP A 74 -23.90 -7.92 -17.06
N TRP A 75 -22.96 -8.77 -17.46
CA TRP A 75 -21.92 -8.45 -18.46
C TRP A 75 -22.45 -8.02 -19.84
N LYS A 76 -23.73 -8.30 -20.16
CA LYS A 76 -24.32 -7.91 -21.46
C LYS A 76 -25.00 -6.55 -21.42
N ASN A 77 -25.10 -5.94 -20.25
CA ASN A 77 -25.56 -4.57 -20.11
C ASN A 77 -24.50 -3.60 -20.69
N PRO A 78 -24.81 -2.82 -21.73
CA PRO A 78 -23.87 -1.87 -22.33
C PRO A 78 -23.40 -0.78 -21.36
N SER A 79 -24.15 -0.50 -20.29
CA SER A 79 -23.73 0.44 -19.24
C SER A 79 -22.49 -0.04 -18.49
N VAL A 80 -22.28 -1.35 -18.35
CA VAL A 80 -21.08 -1.91 -17.70
C VAL A 80 -19.81 -1.58 -18.50
N GLU A 81 -19.88 -1.61 -19.83
CA GLU A 81 -18.76 -1.22 -20.70
C GLU A 81 -18.42 0.26 -20.53
N GLU A 82 -19.44 1.12 -20.50
CA GLU A 82 -19.28 2.56 -20.32
C GLU A 82 -18.65 2.89 -18.95
N GLU A 83 -19.14 2.30 -17.88
CA GLU A 83 -18.61 2.47 -16.52
C GLU A 83 -17.12 2.05 -16.41
N ILE A 84 -16.74 0.96 -17.08
CA ILE A 84 -15.33 0.50 -17.12
C ILE A 84 -14.46 1.51 -17.86
N CYS A 85 -14.91 1.96 -19.04
CA CYS A 85 -14.19 2.93 -19.85
C CYS A 85 -14.02 4.27 -19.12
N GLU A 86 -15.05 4.74 -18.43
CA GLU A 86 -15.01 5.96 -17.63
C GLU A 86 -14.04 5.82 -16.46
N ALA A 87 -14.13 4.72 -15.69
CA ALA A 87 -13.22 4.43 -14.58
C ALA A 87 -11.75 4.37 -15.04
N ALA A 88 -11.47 3.68 -16.15
CA ALA A 88 -10.12 3.55 -16.69
C ALA A 88 -9.53 4.90 -17.15
N ALA A 89 -10.37 5.83 -17.63
CA ALA A 89 -9.94 7.14 -18.07
C ALA A 89 -9.73 8.14 -16.90
N THR A 90 -10.44 7.95 -15.79
CA THR A 90 -10.48 8.92 -14.67
C THR A 90 -9.60 8.55 -13.49
N VAL A 91 -9.35 7.26 -13.25
CA VAL A 91 -8.43 6.81 -12.19
C VAL A 91 -7.00 7.16 -12.60
N ARG A 92 -6.46 8.24 -12.03
CA ARG A 92 -5.06 8.62 -12.23
C ARG A 92 -4.13 7.70 -11.44
N HIS A 93 -3.13 7.16 -12.13
CA HIS A 93 -2.01 6.41 -11.55
C HIS A 93 -1.04 7.31 -10.78
#